data_AF-A0A5C1HWB5-F1
#
_entry.id   AF-A0A5C1HWB5-F1
#
_cell.length_a   1.000
_cell.length_b   1.000
_cell.length_c   1.000
_cell.angle_alpha   90.00
_cell.angle_beta   90.00
_cell.angle_gamma   90.00
#
_symmetry.space_group_name_H-M   'P 1'
#
loop_
_entity.id
_entity.type
_entity.pdbx_description
1 polymer ?
#
loop_
_entity_poly.entity_id
_entity_poly.type
_entity_poly.pdbx_seq_one_letter_code
_entity_poly.pdbx_strand_id
1 'polypeptide(L)'
;MEKQEIKSWSAKYLNGDATEKEKAMLEAWYLELGEDLADIPEDRIRQIGEDICRELPGNGGGKFRTGILLAAAAIAVVMVSLILEVVFHKRDLLVRNETRDIPPGGNKAMLTLSNGQVIDLAEAANGRLAVEQGTNIMKNAAGQVVYRDKRDAGRNSPAGENTMTTPVGGMWQLSLPDGTRVCSITRHR
;
A
#
# COMPACT_ATOMS: atom_id res chain seq x y z
N MET A 1 -41.35 -50.95 -54.07
CA MET A 1 -39.99 -50.38 -54.20
C MET A 1 -39.16 -50.80 -52.99
N GLU A 2 -37.87 -51.05 -53.16
CA GLU A 2 -37.02 -51.48 -52.04
C GLU A 2 -36.68 -50.28 -51.14
N LYS A 3 -36.93 -50.39 -49.82
CA LYS A 3 -36.71 -49.29 -48.85
C LYS A 3 -35.27 -48.75 -48.84
N GLN A 4 -34.31 -49.54 -49.31
CA GLN A 4 -32.90 -49.17 -49.40
C GLN A 4 -32.63 -48.17 -50.54
N GLU A 5 -33.33 -48.29 -51.67
CA GLU A 5 -33.14 -47.40 -52.82
C GLU A 5 -33.64 -45.98 -52.52
N ILE A 6 -34.81 -45.88 -51.88
CA ILE A 6 -35.41 -44.60 -51.46
C ILE A 6 -34.50 -43.86 -50.48
N LYS A 7 -33.87 -44.58 -49.53
CA LYS A 7 -32.91 -43.99 -48.58
C LYS A 7 -31.68 -43.42 -49.29
N SER A 8 -31.24 -44.06 -50.37
CA SER A 8 -30.11 -43.56 -51.16
C SER A 8 -30.47 -42.29 -51.95
N TRP A 9 -31.68 -42.23 -52.50
CA TRP A 9 -32.15 -41.05 -53.23
C TRP A 9 -32.41 -39.87 -52.31
N SER A 10 -32.99 -40.09 -51.13
CA SER A 10 -33.21 -39.01 -50.16
C SER A 10 -31.89 -38.41 -49.69
N ALA A 11 -30.84 -39.22 -49.49
CA ALA A 11 -29.51 -38.73 -49.16
C ALA A 11 -28.88 -37.89 -50.29
N LYS A 12 -29.01 -38.32 -51.55
CA LYS A 12 -28.53 -37.55 -52.71
C LYS A 12 -29.32 -36.25 -52.91
N TYR A 13 -30.63 -36.28 -52.66
CA TYR A 13 -31.50 -35.11 -52.75
C TYR A 13 -31.12 -34.06 -51.72
N LEU A 14 -30.86 -34.46 -50.47
CA LEU A 14 -30.39 -33.57 -49.41
C LEU A 14 -29.02 -32.96 -49.70
N ASN A 15 -28.16 -33.67 -50.44
CA ASN A 15 -26.85 -33.17 -50.87
C ASN A 15 -26.89 -32.33 -52.16
N GLY A 16 -28.03 -32.24 -52.85
CA GLY A 16 -28.18 -31.46 -54.09
C GLY A 16 -27.72 -32.14 -55.38
N ASP A 17 -27.26 -33.39 -55.32
CA ASP A 17 -26.72 -34.15 -56.47
C ASP A 17 -27.77 -35.03 -57.17
N ALA A 18 -29.04 -34.95 -56.77
CA ALA A 18 -30.10 -35.81 -57.32
C ALA A 18 -30.48 -35.42 -58.76
N THR A 19 -30.59 -36.44 -59.63
CA THR A 19 -31.07 -36.27 -61.02
C THR A 19 -32.58 -36.05 -61.07
N GLU A 20 -33.08 -35.42 -62.14
CA GLU A 20 -34.52 -35.15 -62.34
C GLU A 20 -35.38 -36.42 -62.31
N LYS A 21 -34.83 -37.55 -62.77
CA LYS A 21 -35.51 -38.85 -62.70
C LYS A 21 -35.60 -39.39 -61.27
N GLU A 22 -34.54 -39.25 -60.47
CA GLU A 22 -34.53 -39.65 -59.05
C GLU A 22 -35.47 -38.77 -58.22
N LYS A 23 -35.56 -37.47 -58.52
CA LYS A 23 -36.53 -36.55 -57.89
C LYS A 23 -37.97 -36.95 -58.18
N ALA A 24 -38.31 -37.19 -59.45
CA ALA A 24 -39.65 -37.62 -59.85
C ALA A 24 -40.06 -38.95 -59.20
N MET A 25 -39.11 -39.88 -59.02
CA MET A 25 -39.35 -41.15 -58.30
C MET A 25 -39.56 -40.94 -56.79
N LEU A 26 -38.79 -40.04 -56.17
CA LEU A 26 -38.93 -39.69 -54.76
C LEU A 26 -40.27 -38.97 -54.48
N GLU A 27 -40.67 -38.06 -55.36
CA GLU A 27 -41.95 -37.34 -55.28
C GLU A 27 -43.14 -38.27 -55.50
N ALA A 28 -43.07 -39.19 -56.47
CA ALA A 28 -44.09 -40.22 -56.67
C ALA A 28 -44.24 -41.11 -55.43
N TRP A 29 -43.12 -41.51 -54.82
CA TRP A 29 -43.13 -42.25 -53.55
C TRP A 29 -43.67 -41.43 -52.38
N TYR A 30 -43.37 -40.12 -52.32
CA TYR A 30 -43.89 -39.22 -51.30
C TYR A 30 -45.41 -39.02 -51.43
N LEU A 31 -45.93 -38.96 -52.66
CA LEU A 31 -47.36 -38.89 -52.93
C LEU A 31 -48.08 -40.19 -52.53
N GLU A 32 -47.46 -41.35 -52.75
CA GLU A 32 -47.96 -42.65 -52.29
C GLU A 32 -47.92 -42.76 -50.75
N LEU A 33 -46.94 -42.14 -50.08
CA LEU A 33 -46.87 -42.05 -48.62
C LEU A 33 -47.82 -41.01 -48.02
N GLY A 34 -48.16 -39.96 -48.78
CA GLY A 34 -48.98 -38.83 -48.33
C GLY A 34 -50.38 -39.23 -47.84
N GLU A 35 -50.91 -40.34 -48.34
CA GLU A 35 -52.18 -40.93 -47.87
C GLU A 35 -52.07 -41.55 -46.46
N ASP A 36 -50.89 -42.04 -46.07
CA ASP A 36 -50.62 -42.73 -44.80
C ASP A 36 -50.03 -41.76 -43.73
N LEU A 37 -49.52 -40.60 -44.16
CA LEU A 37 -48.98 -39.55 -43.29
C LEU A 37 -50.07 -38.69 -42.60
N ALA A 38 -51.35 -38.89 -42.95
CA ALA A 38 -52.47 -38.19 -42.32
C ALA A 38 -52.72 -38.63 -40.85
N ASP A 39 -52.13 -39.74 -40.40
CA ASP A 39 -52.29 -40.30 -39.05
C ASP A 39 -50.94 -40.48 -38.34
N ILE A 40 -50.01 -39.52 -38.48
CA ILE A 40 -48.81 -39.51 -37.64
C ILE A 40 -49.21 -39.03 -36.23
N PRO A 41 -49.05 -39.88 -35.20
CA PRO A 41 -49.45 -39.49 -33.86
C PRO A 41 -48.47 -38.43 -33.31
N GLU A 42 -49.01 -37.48 -32.55
CA GLU A 42 -48.30 -36.27 -32.11
C GLU A 42 -47.04 -36.58 -31.27
N ASP A 43 -47.04 -37.73 -30.59
CA ASP A 43 -45.90 -38.25 -29.81
C ASP A 43 -44.69 -38.56 -30.69
N ARG A 44 -44.91 -39.10 -31.90
CA ARG A 44 -43.82 -39.43 -32.84
C ARG A 44 -43.16 -38.18 -33.39
N ILE A 45 -43.93 -37.14 -33.68
CA ILE A 45 -43.39 -35.84 -34.13
C ILE A 45 -42.50 -35.25 -33.04
N ARG A 46 -42.97 -35.30 -31.79
CA ARG A 46 -42.22 -34.83 -30.63
C ARG A 46 -40.92 -35.63 -30.41
N GLN A 47 -40.97 -36.94 -30.57
CA GLN A 47 -39.81 -37.82 -30.41
C GLN A 47 -38.75 -37.56 -31.50
N ILE A 48 -39.17 -37.43 -32.75
CA ILE A 48 -38.29 -37.11 -33.88
C ILE A 48 -37.63 -35.73 -33.68
N GLY A 49 -38.37 -34.74 -33.18
CA GLY A 49 -37.82 -33.43 -32.83
C GLY A 49 -36.72 -33.50 -31.77
N GLU A 50 -36.92 -34.28 -30.72
CA GLU A 50 -35.90 -34.49 -29.68
C GLU A 50 -34.66 -35.21 -30.21
N ASP A 51 -34.84 -36.24 -31.04
CA ASP A 51 -33.72 -37.00 -31.62
C ASP A 51 -32.91 -36.13 -32.60
N ILE A 52 -33.56 -35.33 -33.45
CA ILE A 52 -32.88 -34.36 -34.33
C ILE A 52 -32.10 -33.35 -33.49
N CYS A 53 -32.69 -32.79 -32.43
CA CYS A 53 -32.00 -31.85 -31.56
C CYS A 53 -30.76 -32.47 -30.87
N ARG A 54 -30.75 -33.78 -30.62
CA ARG A 54 -29.60 -34.49 -30.04
C ARG A 54 -28.50 -34.77 -31.05
N GLU A 55 -28.85 -35.09 -32.29
CA GLU A 55 -27.90 -35.45 -33.35
C GLU A 55 -27.28 -34.22 -34.06
N LEU A 56 -27.85 -33.02 -33.87
CA LEU A 56 -27.31 -31.80 -34.48
C LEU A 56 -25.89 -31.47 -33.97
N PRO A 57 -24.90 -31.38 -34.87
CA PRO A 57 -23.54 -30.99 -34.52
C PRO A 57 -23.52 -29.51 -34.13
N GLY A 58 -23.41 -29.24 -32.83
CA GLY A 58 -23.41 -27.88 -32.28
C GLY A 58 -23.84 -27.78 -30.82
N ASN A 59 -24.56 -28.79 -30.30
CA ASN A 59 -24.99 -28.84 -28.89
C ASN A 59 -23.90 -29.35 -27.92
N GLY A 60 -22.63 -29.04 -28.19
CA GLY A 60 -21.53 -29.32 -27.28
C GLY A 60 -21.58 -28.39 -26.07
N GLY A 61 -22.48 -28.68 -25.12
CA GLY A 61 -22.62 -27.98 -23.84
C GLY A 61 -21.44 -28.17 -22.88
N GLY A 62 -20.23 -27.87 -23.33
CA GLY A 62 -19.01 -28.29 -22.67
C GLY A 62 -17.78 -27.43 -22.94
N LYS A 63 -17.92 -26.11 -23.11
CA LYS A 63 -16.76 -25.16 -23.05
C LYS A 63 -17.07 -23.81 -22.39
N PHE A 64 -18.32 -23.54 -22.00
CA PHE A 64 -18.70 -22.23 -21.46
C PHE A 64 -18.40 -22.05 -19.97
N ARG A 65 -18.28 -23.15 -19.20
CA ARG A 65 -18.01 -23.09 -17.75
C ARG A 65 -16.55 -22.77 -17.42
N THR A 66 -15.59 -23.22 -18.23
CA THR A 66 -14.16 -22.97 -18.00
C THR A 66 -13.78 -21.51 -18.29
N GLY A 67 -14.44 -20.86 -19.27
CA GLY A 67 -14.27 -19.42 -19.51
C GLY A 67 -14.77 -18.55 -18.36
N ILE A 68 -15.92 -18.90 -17.77
CA ILE A 68 -16.49 -18.17 -16.61
C ILE A 68 -15.64 -18.40 -15.35
N LEU A 69 -15.13 -19.62 -15.13
CA LEU A 69 -14.25 -19.92 -13.99
C LEU A 69 -12.90 -19.18 -14.05
N LEU A 70 -12.31 -19.05 -15.24
CA LEU A 70 -11.07 -18.28 -15.45
C LEU A 70 -11.30 -16.76 -15.30
N ALA A 71 -12.44 -16.24 -15.78
CA ALA A 71 -12.79 -14.83 -15.61
C ALA A 71 -13.08 -14.47 -14.13
N ALA A 72 -13.74 -15.35 -13.38
CA ALA A 72 -14.00 -15.16 -11.96
C ALA A 72 -12.70 -15.15 -11.11
N ALA A 73 -11.71 -15.99 -11.47
CA ALA A 73 -10.42 -16.00 -10.80
C ALA A 73 -9.64 -14.69 -11.00
N ALA A 74 -9.68 -14.10 -12.20
CA ALA A 74 -9.02 -12.82 -12.47
C ALA A 74 -9.63 -11.67 -11.65
N ILE A 75 -10.96 -11.62 -11.52
CA ILE A 75 -11.66 -10.62 -10.70
C ILE A 75 -11.33 -10.79 -9.22
N ALA A 76 -11.25 -12.03 -8.73
CA ALA A 76 -10.87 -12.31 -7.35
C ALA A 76 -9.44 -11.85 -7.03
N VAL A 77 -8.48 -12.07 -7.94
CA VAL A 77 -7.09 -11.59 -7.77
C VAL A 77 -7.04 -10.07 -7.71
N VAL A 78 -7.75 -9.37 -8.60
CA VAL A 78 -7.80 -7.89 -8.59
C VAL A 78 -8.43 -7.37 -7.30
N MET A 79 -9.55 -7.95 -6.84
CA MET A 79 -10.16 -7.55 -5.56
C MET A 79 -9.25 -7.81 -4.37
N VAL A 80 -8.58 -8.97 -4.33
CA VAL A 80 -7.62 -9.28 -3.25
C VAL A 80 -6.44 -8.32 -3.27
N SER A 81 -5.87 -8.02 -4.45
CA SER A 81 -4.80 -7.02 -4.59
C SER A 81 -5.22 -5.63 -4.10
N LEU A 82 -6.43 -5.18 -4.43
CA LEU A 82 -6.95 -3.88 -4.00
C LEU A 82 -7.22 -3.83 -2.49
N ILE A 83 -7.73 -4.92 -1.92
CA ILE A 83 -7.92 -5.06 -0.46
C ILE A 83 -6.56 -5.05 0.26
N LEU A 84 -5.57 -5.77 -0.27
CA LEU A 84 -4.22 -5.77 0.29
C LEU A 84 -3.61 -4.36 0.21
N GLU A 85 -3.71 -3.66 -0.92
CA GLU A 85 -3.23 -2.28 -1.01
C GLU A 85 -3.87 -1.37 0.03
N VAL A 86 -5.19 -1.45 0.26
CA VAL A 86 -5.88 -0.63 1.27
C VAL A 86 -5.51 -1.02 2.70
N VAL A 87 -5.35 -2.31 2.99
CA VAL A 87 -4.98 -2.80 4.33
C VAL A 87 -3.52 -2.49 4.65
N PHE A 88 -2.62 -2.63 3.68
CA PHE A 88 -1.20 -2.34 3.82
C PHE A 88 -0.90 -0.83 3.76
N HIS A 89 -1.60 -0.03 2.96
CA HIS A 89 -1.49 1.44 2.99
C HIS A 89 -1.96 2.05 4.31
N LYS A 90 -2.84 1.37 5.06
CA LYS A 90 -3.26 1.81 6.40
C LYS A 90 -2.24 1.50 7.49
N ARG A 91 -1.10 0.87 7.17
CA ARG A 91 -0.05 0.54 8.16
C ARG A 91 0.99 1.64 8.38
N ASP A 92 0.95 2.73 7.61
CA ASP A 92 1.82 3.90 7.84
C ASP A 92 1.22 4.95 8.80
N LEU A 93 0.05 4.68 9.40
CA LEU A 93 -0.64 5.65 10.27
C LEU A 93 -0.56 5.35 11.77
N LEU A 94 0.45 4.59 12.22
CA LEU A 94 0.73 4.41 13.65
C LEU A 94 2.22 4.55 14.01
N VAL A 95 2.98 5.38 13.28
CA VAL A 95 3.97 6.19 13.98
C VAL A 95 3.17 7.36 14.56
N ARG A 96 2.54 7.12 15.71
CA ARG A 96 2.20 8.20 16.62
C ARG A 96 3.55 8.76 17.05
N ASN A 97 4.11 9.63 16.23
CA ASN A 97 5.10 10.57 16.66
C ASN A 97 4.33 11.44 17.65
N GLU A 98 4.27 10.98 18.90
CA GLU A 98 4.24 11.85 20.05
C GLU A 98 5.50 12.71 19.92
N THR A 99 5.48 13.64 18.96
CA THR A 99 5.97 14.97 19.19
C THR A 99 5.07 15.45 20.31
N ARG A 100 5.44 15.02 21.52
CA ARG A 100 5.19 15.78 22.72
C ARG A 100 5.67 17.15 22.29
N ASP A 101 4.71 18.04 22.08
CA ASP A 101 4.99 19.42 21.77
C ASP A 101 5.68 19.92 23.04
N ILE A 102 7.00 19.71 23.10
CA ILE A 102 7.82 20.18 24.20
C ILE A 102 7.77 21.68 23.97
N PRO A 103 7.06 22.44 24.82
CA PRO A 103 7.05 23.89 24.67
C PRO A 103 8.50 24.33 24.58
N PRO A 104 8.85 25.29 23.69
CA PRO A 104 10.22 25.67 23.44
C PRO A 104 10.92 25.77 24.78
N GLY A 105 11.89 24.87 24.99
CA GLY A 105 12.60 24.77 26.25
C GLY A 105 13.13 26.16 26.51
N GLY A 106 12.53 26.86 27.49
CA GLY A 106 12.95 28.22 27.81
C GLY A 106 14.47 28.22 28.05
N ASN A 107 15.10 29.40 28.05
CA ASN A 107 16.52 29.54 28.31
C ASN A 107 16.85 29.03 29.72
N LYS A 108 16.95 27.71 29.87
CA LYS A 108 17.22 26.94 31.08
C LYS A 108 18.53 26.26 30.81
N ALA A 109 19.58 26.70 31.47
CA ALA A 109 20.89 26.09 31.39
C ALA A 109 21.41 25.96 32.80
N MET A 110 21.91 24.78 33.14
CA MET A 110 22.55 24.53 34.42
C MET A 110 24.06 24.55 34.22
N LEU A 111 24.76 25.34 35.02
CA LEU A 111 26.22 25.35 35.10
C LEU A 111 26.64 24.55 36.32
N THR A 112 27.25 23.39 36.11
CA THR A 112 27.91 22.63 37.15
C THR A 112 29.37 23.08 37.21
N LEU A 113 29.74 23.69 38.33
CA LEU A 113 31.10 24.14 38.64
C LEU A 113 32.02 22.95 38.98
N SER A 114 33.33 23.15 38.95
CA SER A 114 34.29 22.06 39.25
C SER A 114 34.23 21.57 40.69
N ASN A 115 33.65 22.35 41.60
CA ASN A 115 33.35 21.93 42.98
C ASN A 115 32.05 21.10 43.11
N GLY A 116 31.36 20.80 42.01
CA GLY A 116 30.08 20.07 41.98
C GLY A 116 28.85 20.93 42.25
N GLN A 117 29.00 22.25 42.46
CA GLN A 117 27.88 23.16 42.66
C GLN A 117 27.13 23.38 41.34
N VAL A 118 25.82 23.17 41.36
CA VAL A 118 24.95 23.40 40.21
C VAL A 118 24.28 24.77 40.34
N ILE A 119 24.45 25.63 39.33
CA ILE A 119 23.85 26.96 39.25
C ILE A 119 22.85 26.97 38.10
N ASP A 120 21.58 27.25 38.39
CA ASP A 120 20.58 27.51 37.36
C ASP A 120 20.79 28.92 36.79
N LEU A 121 21.24 28.98 35.53
CA LEU A 121 21.53 30.23 34.85
C LEU A 121 20.25 30.98 34.44
N ALA A 122 19.08 30.36 34.41
CA ALA A 122 17.80 31.03 34.14
C ALA A 122 17.38 31.87 35.35
N GLU A 123 17.45 31.29 36.54
CA GLU A 123 17.03 31.92 37.80
C GLU A 123 18.11 32.82 38.42
N ALA A 124 19.39 32.60 38.08
CA ALA A 124 20.47 33.41 38.62
C ALA A 124 20.36 34.89 38.20
N ALA A 125 20.55 35.79 39.17
CA ALA A 125 20.61 37.23 38.93
C ALA A 125 21.83 37.60 38.07
N ASN A 126 21.72 38.70 37.32
CA ASN A 126 22.85 39.28 36.59
C ASN A 126 23.94 39.72 37.59
N GLY A 127 25.20 39.40 37.31
CA GLY A 127 26.31 39.70 38.21
C GLY A 127 27.24 38.51 38.42
N ARG A 128 27.93 38.48 39.56
CA ARG A 128 28.87 37.40 39.91
C ARG A 128 28.08 36.15 40.32
N LEU A 129 28.28 35.07 39.58
CA LEU A 129 27.69 33.75 39.86
C LEU A 129 28.55 32.98 40.86
N ALA A 130 29.86 32.93 40.62
CA ALA A 130 30.81 32.22 41.45
C ALA A 130 32.24 32.74 41.25
N VAL A 131 33.15 32.33 42.13
CA VAL A 131 34.59 32.53 41.98
C VAL A 131 35.25 31.18 42.10
N GLU A 132 35.90 30.75 41.02
CA GLU A 132 36.56 29.45 40.98
C GLU A 132 38.05 29.65 40.70
N GLN A 133 38.90 29.18 41.62
CA GLN A 133 40.37 29.21 41.48
C GLN A 133 40.98 30.58 41.06
N GLY A 134 40.33 31.69 41.41
CA GLY A 134 40.78 33.05 41.07
C GLY A 134 40.10 33.67 39.83
N THR A 135 39.30 32.89 39.10
CA THR A 135 38.48 33.32 37.96
C THR A 135 37.08 33.69 38.42
N ASN A 136 36.61 34.89 38.06
CA ASN A 136 35.23 35.30 38.31
C ASN A 136 34.33 34.76 37.19
N ILE A 137 33.30 34.02 37.58
CA ILE A 137 32.24 33.57 36.68
C ILE A 137 31.08 34.55 36.85
N MET A 138 30.71 35.24 35.76
CA MET A 138 29.71 36.30 35.80
C MET A 138 28.62 36.06 34.74
N LYS A 139 27.37 36.40 35.07
CA LYS A 139 26.26 36.50 34.12
C LYS A 139 26.08 37.95 33.70
N ASN A 140 26.14 38.22 32.40
CA ASN A 140 25.88 39.56 31.86
C ASN A 140 24.37 39.83 31.70
N ALA A 141 24.00 41.09 31.46
CA ALA A 141 22.60 41.49 31.27
C ALA A 141 21.94 40.85 30.02
N ALA A 142 22.74 40.33 29.09
CA ALA A 142 22.29 39.58 27.93
C ALA A 142 22.09 38.07 28.22
N GLY A 143 22.27 37.63 29.47
CA GLY A 143 22.11 36.23 29.88
C GLY A 143 23.30 35.31 29.55
N GLN A 144 24.43 35.84 29.09
CA GLN A 144 25.62 35.05 28.78
C GLN A 144 26.51 34.87 30.01
N VAL A 145 27.19 33.72 30.09
CA VAL A 145 28.23 33.47 31.10
C VAL A 145 29.57 33.97 30.56
N VAL A 146 30.27 34.77 31.37
CA VAL A 146 31.55 35.38 31.07
C VAL A 146 32.55 35.00 32.16
N TYR A 147 33.66 34.42 31.75
CA TYR A 147 34.80 34.14 32.62
C TYR A 147 35.76 35.34 32.59
N ARG A 148 36.08 35.90 33.76
CA ARG A 148 37.09 36.95 33.93
C ARG A 148 38.16 36.49 34.89
N ASP A 149 39.34 36.20 34.36
CA ASP A 149 40.52 35.92 35.18
C ASP A 149 40.93 37.19 35.92
N LYS A 150 41.23 37.07 37.22
CA LYS A 150 42.05 38.09 37.87
C LYS A 150 43.43 38.01 37.24
N ARG A 151 43.90 39.12 36.66
CA ARG A 151 45.21 39.27 36.00
C ARG A 151 46.45 38.91 36.87
N ASP A 152 46.25 38.48 38.11
CA ASP A 152 47.32 38.16 39.08
C ASP A 152 47.18 36.75 39.73
N ALA A 153 46.32 35.87 39.21
CA ALA A 153 46.31 34.47 39.65
C ALA A 153 47.37 33.68 38.88
N GLY A 154 48.43 33.26 39.60
CA GLY A 154 49.57 32.53 39.06
C GLY A 154 49.19 31.36 38.14
N ARG A 155 50.02 31.17 37.12
CA ARG A 155 49.93 30.28 35.95
C ARG A 155 49.80 28.77 36.22
N ASN A 156 49.34 28.36 37.41
CA ASN A 156 49.44 26.99 37.92
C ASN A 156 48.17 26.46 38.62
N SER A 157 46.99 27.05 38.38
CA SER A 157 45.74 26.43 38.86
C SER A 157 45.25 25.41 37.84
N PRO A 158 45.02 24.13 38.22
CA PRO A 158 44.54 23.12 37.29
C PRO A 158 43.17 23.55 36.75
N ALA A 159 43.07 23.77 35.44
CA ALA A 159 41.85 24.23 34.80
C ALA A 159 40.65 23.40 35.28
N GLY A 160 39.78 24.01 36.08
CA GLY A 160 38.55 23.38 36.55
C GLY A 160 37.66 23.09 35.33
N GLU A 161 37.24 21.84 35.19
CA GLU A 161 36.27 21.48 34.16
C GLU A 161 34.86 21.82 34.64
N ASN A 162 34.24 22.81 34.00
CA ASN A 162 32.85 23.16 34.26
C ASN A 162 31.95 22.47 33.23
N THR A 163 30.92 21.78 33.70
CA THR A 163 29.97 21.09 32.84
C THR A 163 28.71 21.92 32.68
N MET A 164 28.34 22.20 31.43
CA MET A 164 27.11 22.91 31.13
C MET A 164 26.06 21.96 30.57
N THR A 165 24.91 21.87 31.25
CA THR A 165 23.81 20.99 30.85
C THR A 165 22.62 21.82 30.41
N THR A 166 22.20 21.61 29.16
CA THR A 166 20.98 22.21 28.58
C THR A 166 19.90 21.14 28.39
N PRO A 167 18.66 21.36 28.85
CA PRO A 167 17.54 20.50 28.56
C PRO A 167 17.18 20.55 27.07
N VAL A 168 16.47 19.53 26.59
CA VAL A 168 16.02 19.40 25.21
C VAL A 168 15.25 20.66 24.80
N GLY A 169 15.70 21.35 23.75
CA GLY A 169 15.10 22.59 23.24
C GLY A 169 15.70 23.90 23.76
N GLY A 170 16.66 23.88 24.69
CA GLY A 170 17.36 25.08 25.16
C GLY A 170 18.55 25.50 24.28
N MET A 171 18.74 26.81 24.10
CA MET A 171 19.94 27.40 23.48
C MET A 171 20.69 28.24 24.51
N TRP A 172 22.03 28.18 24.48
CA TRP A 172 22.84 29.08 25.32
C TRP A 172 24.16 29.45 24.67
N GLN A 173 24.64 30.64 25.02
CA GLN A 173 25.89 31.21 24.52
C GLN A 173 26.87 31.47 25.66
N LEU A 174 28.08 30.96 25.49
CA LEU A 174 29.19 31.14 26.41
C LEU A 174 30.26 32.04 25.80
N SER A 175 30.80 32.97 26.59
CA SER A 175 31.97 33.77 26.22
C SER A 175 33.14 33.42 27.14
N LEU A 176 34.20 32.90 26.53
CA LEU A 176 35.43 32.53 27.21
C LEU A 176 36.38 33.76 27.35
N PRO A 177 37.39 33.71 28.25
CA PRO A 177 38.33 34.82 28.49
C PRO A 177 39.21 35.15 27.27
N ASP A 178 39.36 34.21 26.35
CA ASP A 178 40.09 34.31 25.09
C ASP A 178 39.29 35.02 23.97
N GLY A 179 38.02 35.38 24.23
CA GLY A 179 37.11 35.99 23.26
C GLY A 179 36.34 34.98 22.40
N THR A 180 36.55 33.68 22.59
CA THR A 180 35.83 32.64 21.86
C THR A 180 34.38 32.57 22.32
N ARG A 181 33.45 32.51 21.36
CA ARG A 181 32.01 32.37 21.59
C ARG A 181 31.58 30.95 21.24
N VAL A 182 31.12 30.20 22.24
CA VAL A 182 30.62 28.83 22.07
C VAL A 182 29.11 28.85 22.20
N CYS A 183 28.41 28.25 21.24
CA CYS A 183 26.96 28.07 21.29
C CYS A 183 26.65 26.58 21.35
N SER A 184 25.88 26.17 22.35
CA SER A 184 25.37 24.80 22.44
C SER A 184 23.96 24.75 21.87
N ILE A 185 23.73 23.88 20.89
CA ILE A 185 22.41 23.53 20.36
C ILE A 185 22.16 22.03 20.56
N THR A 186 21.17 21.67 21.36
CA THR A 186 20.79 20.26 21.54
C THR A 186 19.76 19.89 20.47
N ARG A 187 20.22 19.35 19.33
CA ARG A 187 19.34 18.80 18.27
C ARG A 187 18.95 17.36 18.61
N HIS A 188 17.66 17.06 18.47
CA HIS A 188 17.17 15.68 18.48
C HIS A 188 17.60 14.96 17.18
N ARG A 189 17.93 13.68 17.26
CA ARG A 189 18.22 12.80 16.12
C ARG A 189 17.03 11.91 15.80
#